data_AF-A0A2T7BBR8-F1
#
_entry.id   AF-A0A2T7BBR8-F1
#
_cell.length_a   1.000
_cell.length_b   1.000
_cell.length_c   1.000
_cell.angle_alpha   90.00
_cell.angle_beta   90.00
_cell.angle_gamma   90.00
#
_symmetry.space_group_name_H-M   'P 1'
#
loop_
_entity.id
_entity.type
_entity.pdbx_description
1 polymer ?
#
loop_
_entity_poly.entity_id
_entity_poly.type
_entity_poly.pdbx_seq_one_letter_code
_entity_poly.pdbx_strand_id
1 'polypeptide(L)'
;MQKNIWLAGFCLLLFACKKDDSKPATSGGDANQLVNVITDNKFNFSDFNTALTTTGLDKQLRGAGPYTVLIPDNTAFQAAGYSDETAVAQEDGAVLLNMVRYHLLDGSWDLNKLPFRFNQPVTSFAGTQLYITHWIKGADTVITINGTPVSAVNMPASNGLIQVISAVMPPLLQNTLSDAVAADTSLTFLNTALQVTGMKNLLAGNDAYTLFAPSNNAFRAAGYPSMDSIATTDPAVLKALLLYQLTAGRHFVYDYILTADDSNTSQQTMANSNTTTVTLVPNPQTGVGFTSIRIQGSGNPQPCNIMKQNVLTNNGILHIIDQVLKENF
;
A
#
# COMPACT_ATOMS: atom_id res chain seq x y z
N MET A 1 91.54 55.70 14.72
CA MET A 1 90.45 56.68 14.54
C MET A 1 89.16 55.91 14.34
N GLN A 2 88.26 55.99 15.32
CA GLN A 2 86.90 55.45 15.28
C GLN A 2 86.05 56.24 14.28
N LYS A 3 85.13 55.54 13.59
CA LYS A 3 83.74 56.01 13.41
C LYS A 3 82.86 54.80 13.13
N ASN A 4 82.06 54.44 14.13
CA ASN A 4 80.94 53.52 14.03
C ASN A 4 79.83 54.20 13.23
N ILE A 5 79.26 53.50 12.26
CA ILE A 5 77.91 53.79 11.74
C ILE A 5 77.13 52.48 11.77
N TRP A 6 76.18 52.46 12.69
CA TRP A 6 75.10 51.50 12.79
C TRP A 6 74.15 51.67 11.60
N LEU A 7 73.74 50.58 10.96
CA LEU A 7 72.52 50.56 10.16
C LEU A 7 71.74 49.29 10.47
N ALA A 8 70.55 49.51 11.03
CA ALA A 8 69.47 48.54 11.25
C ALA A 8 69.18 47.79 9.93
N GLY A 9 68.91 46.49 9.92
CA GLY A 9 67.89 45.83 10.72
C GLY A 9 66.55 45.91 10.00
N PHE A 10 66.39 45.17 8.89
CA PHE A 10 65.08 44.91 8.30
C PHE A 10 65.04 43.46 7.80
N CYS A 11 64.70 42.57 8.72
CA CYS A 11 64.43 41.15 8.44
C CYS A 11 62.99 41.08 7.91
N LEU A 12 62.82 40.89 6.60
CA LEU A 12 61.53 40.65 5.96
C LEU A 12 61.06 39.23 6.35
N LEU A 13 60.33 39.15 7.47
CA LEU A 13 59.53 37.98 7.82
C LEU A 13 58.35 37.94 6.85
N LEU A 14 58.44 37.07 5.83
CA LEU A 14 57.28 36.68 5.03
C LEU A 14 56.34 35.90 5.95
N PHE A 15 55.32 36.59 6.48
CA PHE A 15 54.16 35.95 7.07
C PHE A 15 53.44 35.16 5.98
N ALA A 16 53.70 33.85 5.93
CA ALA A 16 52.80 32.91 5.29
C ALA A 16 51.47 33.00 6.03
N CYS A 17 50.45 33.57 5.39
CA CYS A 17 49.08 33.47 5.85
C CYS A 17 48.77 31.97 6.00
N LYS A 18 48.69 31.48 7.25
CA LYS A 18 47.90 30.30 7.54
C LYS A 18 46.49 30.64 7.09
N LYS A 19 46.06 30.01 6.00
CA LYS A 19 44.66 29.95 5.63
C LYS A 19 43.98 29.21 6.76
N ASP A 20 43.40 29.95 7.70
CA ASP A 20 42.43 29.38 8.61
C ASP A 20 41.32 28.84 7.74
N ASP A 21 41.26 27.51 7.60
CA ASP A 21 40.10 26.81 7.08
C ASP A 21 38.99 26.92 8.13
N SER A 22 38.48 28.14 8.33
CA SER A 22 37.16 28.32 8.88
C SER A 22 36.21 27.74 7.84
N LYS A 23 35.87 26.45 8.01
CA LYS A 23 34.67 25.89 7.40
C LYS A 23 33.55 26.91 7.65
N PRO A 24 32.89 27.45 6.61
CA PRO A 24 31.71 28.24 6.86
C PRO A 24 30.77 27.35 7.68
N ALA A 25 30.31 27.84 8.82
CA ALA A 25 29.23 27.19 9.53
C ALA A 25 28.06 27.09 8.53
N THR A 26 27.79 25.90 8.01
CA THR A 26 26.59 25.61 7.25
C THR A 26 25.40 25.72 8.19
N SER A 27 24.88 26.94 8.35
CA SER A 27 23.52 27.19 8.84
C SER A 27 22.49 27.16 7.70
N GLY A 28 22.85 26.60 6.55
CA GLY A 28 21.88 26.16 5.54
C GLY A 28 21.67 24.67 5.75
N GLY A 29 20.45 24.27 6.11
CA GLY A 29 20.09 22.85 6.19
C GLY A 29 20.44 22.11 4.90
N ASP A 30 20.72 20.82 5.01
CA ASP A 30 21.05 19.98 3.86
C ASP A 30 19.88 19.98 2.86
N ALA A 31 20.09 20.68 1.74
CA ALA A 31 19.06 20.92 0.72
C ALA A 31 18.53 19.62 0.10
N ASN A 32 19.27 18.51 0.22
CA ASN A 32 18.86 17.22 -0.32
C ASN A 32 18.20 16.30 0.74
N GLN A 33 17.84 16.80 1.93
CA GLN A 33 17.08 16.03 2.90
C GLN A 33 15.68 15.69 2.38
N LEU A 34 15.12 14.57 2.83
CA LEU A 34 13.79 14.07 2.44
C LEU A 34 12.73 15.18 2.44
N VAL A 35 12.58 15.89 3.56
CA VAL A 35 11.55 16.93 3.68
C VAL A 35 11.77 18.09 2.71
N ASN A 36 13.01 18.41 2.35
CA ASN A 36 13.32 19.47 1.40
C ASN A 36 13.01 19.01 -0.02
N VAL A 37 13.37 17.78 -0.39
CA VAL A 37 12.99 17.18 -1.68
C VAL A 37 11.46 17.17 -1.83
N ILE A 38 10.70 16.85 -0.78
CA ILE A 38 9.24 16.87 -0.81
C ILE A 38 8.71 18.30 -0.94
N THR A 39 9.24 19.22 -0.13
CA THR A 39 8.82 20.64 -0.10
C THR A 39 9.11 21.35 -1.43
N ASP A 40 10.21 21.02 -2.10
CA ASP A 40 10.60 21.62 -3.38
C ASP A 40 9.76 21.08 -4.55
N ASN A 41 9.14 19.90 -4.39
CA ASN A 41 8.29 19.24 -5.39
C ASN A 41 6.78 19.39 -5.10
N LYS A 42 6.36 20.51 -4.49
CA LYS A 42 4.95 20.78 -4.13
C LYS A 42 3.96 20.68 -5.28
N PHE A 43 4.40 20.86 -6.53
CA PHE A 43 3.52 20.67 -7.68
C PHE A 43 2.88 19.27 -7.69
N ASN A 44 3.62 18.24 -7.26
CA ASN A 44 3.12 16.86 -7.19
C ASN A 44 2.77 16.41 -5.76
N PHE A 45 3.36 17.01 -4.73
CA PHE A 45 3.32 16.50 -3.36
C PHE A 45 2.82 17.50 -2.32
N SER A 46 2.11 18.56 -2.72
CA SER A 46 1.57 19.58 -1.80
C SER A 46 0.68 18.98 -0.71
N ASP A 47 -0.19 18.02 -1.07
CA ASP A 47 -1.13 17.41 -0.15
C ASP A 47 -0.41 16.55 0.91
N PHE A 48 0.52 15.69 0.47
CA PHE A 48 1.33 14.89 1.39
C PHE A 48 2.26 15.76 2.25
N ASN A 49 2.82 16.83 1.68
CA ASN A 49 3.62 17.80 2.42
C ASN A 49 2.79 18.47 3.52
N THR A 50 1.55 18.84 3.23
CA THR A 50 0.61 19.39 4.22
C THR A 50 0.28 18.36 5.30
N ALA A 51 0.09 17.09 4.95
CA ALA A 51 -0.08 16.02 5.93
C ALA A 51 1.14 15.87 6.87
N LEU A 52 2.35 15.89 6.31
CA LEU A 52 3.61 15.80 7.08
C LEU A 52 3.79 16.96 8.06
N THR A 53 3.52 18.19 7.65
CA THR A 53 3.67 19.38 8.50
C THR A 53 2.57 19.47 9.55
N THR A 54 1.33 19.14 9.19
CA THR A 54 0.17 19.14 10.10
C THR A 54 0.36 18.11 11.22
N THR A 55 0.89 16.93 10.89
CA THR A 55 1.18 15.86 11.86
C THR A 55 2.48 16.09 12.64
N GLY A 56 3.34 17.02 12.19
CA GLY A 56 4.65 17.29 12.78
C GLY A 56 5.72 16.22 12.51
N LEU A 57 5.42 15.21 11.69
CA LEU A 57 6.37 14.16 11.32
C LEU A 57 7.48 14.67 10.40
N ASP A 58 7.28 15.82 9.76
CA ASP A 58 8.33 16.55 9.05
C ASP A 58 9.55 16.87 9.96
N LYS A 59 9.34 17.10 11.26
CA LYS A 59 10.43 17.32 12.21
C LYS A 59 11.25 16.05 12.46
N GLN A 60 10.58 14.90 12.55
CA GLN A 60 11.24 13.61 12.70
C GLN A 60 12.06 13.25 11.46
N LEU A 61 11.50 13.48 10.27
CA LEU A 61 12.18 13.22 8.98
C LEU A 61 13.34 14.19 8.67
N ARG A 62 13.55 15.25 9.46
CA ARG A 62 14.78 16.06 9.44
C ARG A 62 15.92 15.46 10.27
N GLY A 63 15.60 14.50 11.14
CA GLY A 63 16.58 13.79 11.96
C GLY A 63 17.52 12.90 11.14
N ALA A 64 18.45 12.26 11.85
CA ALA A 64 19.33 11.26 11.26
C ALA A 64 18.50 10.08 10.73
N GLY A 65 18.60 9.81 9.43
CA GLY A 65 18.00 8.64 8.79
C GLY A 65 18.91 7.39 8.85
N PRO A 66 18.76 6.42 7.93
CA PRO A 66 17.94 6.51 6.72
C PRO A 66 16.46 6.23 6.98
N TYR A 67 15.59 6.97 6.29
CA TYR A 67 14.15 6.70 6.20
C TYR A 67 13.76 6.32 4.78
N THR A 68 12.62 5.67 4.60
CA THR A 68 11.96 5.57 3.28
C THR A 68 10.55 6.11 3.37
N VAL A 69 10.22 7.05 2.49
CA VAL A 69 8.92 7.72 2.44
C VAL A 69 8.16 7.22 1.22
N LEU A 70 6.95 6.71 1.45
CA LEU A 70 6.01 6.31 0.41
C LEU A 70 5.10 7.52 0.16
N ILE A 71 5.25 8.21 -0.95
CA ILE A 71 4.58 9.50 -1.19
C ILE A 71 3.45 9.30 -2.20
N PRO A 72 2.18 9.42 -1.77
CA PRO A 72 1.07 9.62 -2.69
C PRO A 72 1.21 10.99 -3.35
N ASP A 73 1.04 11.04 -4.67
CA ASP A 73 0.91 12.30 -5.37
C ASP A 73 -0.45 12.98 -5.09
N ASN A 74 -0.59 14.25 -5.51
CA ASN A 74 -1.83 15.01 -5.32
C ASN A 74 -3.04 14.34 -6.00
N THR A 75 -2.84 13.64 -7.12
CA THR A 75 -3.92 12.89 -7.78
C THR A 75 -4.40 11.71 -6.92
N ALA A 76 -3.50 11.05 -6.21
CA ALA A 76 -3.83 10.01 -5.24
C ALA A 76 -4.65 10.56 -4.06
N PHE A 77 -4.34 11.75 -3.56
CA PHE A 77 -5.11 12.43 -2.52
C PHE A 77 -6.52 12.79 -2.99
N GLN A 78 -6.65 13.34 -4.19
CA GLN A 78 -7.94 13.62 -4.83
C GLN A 78 -8.78 12.36 -4.99
N ALA A 79 -8.17 11.26 -5.45
CA ALA A 79 -8.84 9.97 -5.57
C ALA A 79 -9.29 9.40 -4.21
N ALA A 80 -8.57 9.73 -3.13
CA ALA A 80 -8.93 9.37 -1.76
C ALA A 80 -10.00 10.29 -1.13
N GLY A 81 -10.42 11.35 -1.85
CA GLY A 81 -11.48 12.27 -1.41
C GLY A 81 -11.00 13.59 -0.81
N TYR A 82 -9.69 13.85 -0.79
CA TYR A 82 -9.13 15.14 -0.37
C TYR A 82 -9.06 16.09 -1.56
N SER A 83 -9.86 17.16 -1.58
CA SER A 83 -9.89 18.09 -2.71
C SER A 83 -8.60 18.89 -2.89
N ASP A 84 -7.93 19.20 -1.78
CA ASP A 84 -6.77 20.08 -1.70
C ASP A 84 -6.10 20.01 -0.31
N GLU A 85 -5.03 20.80 -0.13
CA GLU A 85 -4.29 20.95 1.13
C GLU A 85 -5.18 21.35 2.32
N THR A 86 -6.25 22.13 2.10
CA THR A 86 -7.17 22.55 3.17
C THR A 86 -7.99 21.36 3.65
N ALA A 87 -8.48 20.52 2.72
CA ALA A 87 -9.17 19.29 3.08
C ALA A 87 -8.26 18.34 3.88
N VAL A 88 -6.98 18.22 3.48
CA VAL A 88 -5.99 17.43 4.23
C VAL A 88 -5.78 17.99 5.64
N ALA A 89 -5.62 19.31 5.78
CA ALA A 89 -5.38 19.96 7.06
C ALA A 89 -6.60 19.91 8.02
N GLN A 90 -7.80 19.67 7.49
CA GLN A 90 -9.05 19.54 8.27
C GLN A 90 -9.39 18.10 8.66
N GLU A 91 -8.64 17.11 8.17
CA GLU A 91 -8.79 15.72 8.57
C GLU A 91 -8.58 15.57 10.08
N ASP A 92 -9.24 14.58 10.68
CA ASP A 92 -9.01 14.25 12.08
C ASP A 92 -7.52 13.97 12.34
N GLY A 93 -6.96 14.61 13.37
CA GLY A 93 -5.52 14.56 13.62
C GLY A 93 -5.00 13.14 13.88
N ALA A 94 -5.81 12.25 14.48
CA ALA A 94 -5.42 10.86 14.70
C ALA A 94 -5.49 10.05 13.40
N VAL A 95 -6.51 10.28 12.57
CA VAL A 95 -6.62 9.69 11.23
C VAL A 95 -5.42 10.11 10.37
N LEU A 96 -5.15 11.41 10.28
CA LEU A 96 -4.06 11.96 9.48
C LEU A 96 -2.69 11.47 9.98
N LEU A 97 -2.45 11.45 11.30
CA LEU A 97 -1.20 10.95 11.86
C LEU A 97 -0.99 9.46 11.53
N ASN A 98 -2.02 8.63 11.68
CA ASN A 98 -1.91 7.20 11.36
C ASN A 98 -1.71 6.98 9.87
N MET A 99 -2.39 7.74 9.01
CA MET A 99 -2.19 7.73 7.57
C MET A 99 -0.73 8.06 7.22
N VAL A 100 -0.19 9.16 7.72
CA VAL A 100 1.20 9.56 7.43
C VAL A 100 2.19 8.52 7.97
N ARG A 101 2.02 8.02 9.21
CA ARG A 101 2.88 6.95 9.75
C ARG A 101 2.84 5.67 8.91
N TYR A 102 1.71 5.35 8.29
CA TYR A 102 1.62 4.18 7.42
C TYR A 102 2.40 4.34 6.11
N HIS A 103 2.74 5.57 5.73
CA HIS A 103 3.55 5.92 4.57
C HIS A 103 5.04 6.09 4.88
N LEU A 104 5.47 5.85 6.13
CA LEU A 104 6.85 5.97 6.55
C LEU A 104 7.43 4.61 6.94
N LEU A 105 8.66 4.36 6.50
CA LEU A 105 9.43 3.16 6.80
C LEU A 105 10.76 3.52 7.44
N ASP A 106 11.19 2.70 8.40
CA ASP A 106 12.53 2.81 8.99
C ASP A 106 13.52 2.13 8.05
N GLY A 107 14.66 2.78 7.82
CA GLY A 107 15.71 2.25 6.96
C GLY A 107 15.63 2.71 5.50
N SER A 108 16.66 2.34 4.74
CA SER A 108 16.74 2.56 3.28
C SER A 108 16.19 1.33 2.55
N TRP A 109 14.96 1.42 2.09
CA TRP A 109 14.28 0.39 1.31
C TRP A 109 14.48 0.65 -0.18
N ASP A 110 15.59 0.13 -0.71
CA ASP A 110 15.87 0.11 -2.15
C ASP A 110 15.04 -0.98 -2.83
N LEU A 111 13.90 -0.59 -3.42
CA LEU A 111 12.91 -1.55 -3.91
C LEU A 111 13.43 -2.38 -5.10
N ASN A 112 14.32 -1.83 -5.92
CA ASN A 112 14.97 -2.53 -7.03
C ASN A 112 15.90 -3.66 -6.57
N LYS A 113 16.33 -3.66 -5.30
CA LYS A 113 17.20 -4.70 -4.72
C LYS A 113 16.42 -5.77 -3.97
N LEU A 114 15.10 -5.64 -3.84
CA LEU A 114 14.30 -6.68 -3.21
C LEU A 114 14.31 -7.95 -4.06
N PRO A 115 14.22 -9.15 -3.45
CA PRO A 115 14.00 -10.38 -4.20
C PRO A 115 12.74 -10.29 -5.08
N PHE A 116 12.74 -10.94 -6.24
CA PHE A 116 11.54 -11.05 -7.09
C PHE A 116 10.52 -11.98 -6.44
N ARG A 117 9.62 -11.41 -5.64
CA ARG A 117 8.59 -12.12 -4.87
C ARG A 117 7.36 -11.24 -4.67
N PHE A 118 6.22 -11.90 -4.58
CA PHE A 118 4.96 -11.28 -4.19
C PHE A 118 4.90 -11.04 -2.68
N ASN A 119 4.22 -9.95 -2.31
CA ASN A 119 3.70 -9.68 -0.98
C ASN A 119 4.72 -9.86 0.16
N GLN A 120 5.92 -9.30 -0.02
CA GLN A 120 6.98 -9.29 0.98
C GLN A 120 6.60 -8.30 2.11
N PRO A 121 6.50 -8.75 3.37
CA PRO A 121 6.05 -7.90 4.47
C PRO A 121 7.13 -6.88 4.87
N VAL A 122 6.72 -5.63 5.06
CA VAL A 122 7.55 -4.53 5.56
C VAL A 122 6.78 -3.76 6.64
N THR A 123 7.42 -3.47 7.76
CA THR A 123 6.77 -2.78 8.87
C THR A 123 6.83 -1.26 8.69
N SER A 124 5.67 -0.60 8.71
CA SER A 124 5.57 0.87 8.68
C SER A 124 5.82 1.49 10.07
N PHE A 125 5.97 2.81 10.15
CA PHE A 125 6.02 3.54 11.42
C PHE A 125 4.75 3.40 12.25
N ALA A 126 3.62 3.05 11.62
CA ALA A 126 2.38 2.76 12.33
C ALA A 126 2.45 1.42 13.09
N GLY A 127 3.47 0.59 12.87
CA GLY A 127 3.63 -0.74 13.44
C GLY A 127 2.87 -1.83 12.68
N THR A 128 2.14 -1.46 11.64
CA THR A 128 1.39 -2.38 10.77
C THR A 128 2.21 -2.74 9.53
N GLN A 129 1.95 -3.94 8.99
CA GLN A 129 2.64 -4.45 7.80
C GLN A 129 2.07 -3.84 6.52
N LEU A 130 2.98 -3.47 5.63
CA LEU A 130 2.79 -3.25 4.21
C LEU A 130 3.32 -4.47 3.45
N TYR A 131 2.85 -4.68 2.23
CA TYR A 131 3.23 -5.82 1.41
C TYR A 131 3.78 -5.34 0.07
N ILE A 132 5.06 -5.61 -0.17
CA ILE A 132 5.76 -5.20 -1.38
C ILE A 132 5.86 -6.38 -2.35
N THR A 133 5.33 -6.21 -3.56
CA THR A 133 5.59 -7.13 -4.67
C THR A 133 6.68 -6.52 -5.55
N HIS A 134 7.71 -7.31 -5.87
CA HIS A 134 8.70 -6.98 -6.88
C HIS A 134 8.70 -8.13 -7.90
N TRP A 135 8.31 -7.85 -9.13
CA TRP A 135 8.02 -8.91 -10.11
C TRP A 135 8.39 -8.52 -11.53
N ILE A 136 8.67 -9.53 -12.36
CA ILE A 136 8.95 -9.35 -13.79
C ILE A 136 7.69 -9.74 -14.59
N LYS A 137 7.20 -8.81 -15.41
CA LYS A 137 6.07 -9.01 -16.31
C LYS A 137 6.53 -8.75 -17.75
N GLY A 138 6.79 -9.82 -18.50
CA GLY A 138 7.37 -9.67 -19.84
C GLY A 138 8.76 -9.04 -19.76
N ALA A 139 8.95 -7.90 -20.42
CA ALA A 139 10.19 -7.13 -20.37
C ALA A 139 10.24 -6.12 -19.20
N ASP A 140 9.11 -5.88 -18.53
CA ASP A 140 8.98 -4.87 -17.50
C ASP A 140 9.25 -5.43 -16.11
N THR A 141 9.85 -4.61 -15.24
CA THR A 141 9.91 -4.86 -13.81
C THR A 141 8.88 -3.98 -13.12
N VAL A 142 7.96 -4.62 -12.40
CA VAL A 142 6.86 -3.93 -11.73
C VAL A 142 7.00 -4.10 -10.23
N ILE A 143 6.85 -2.98 -9.52
CA ILE A 143 6.87 -2.92 -8.06
C ILE A 143 5.53 -2.38 -7.59
N THR A 144 4.92 -3.05 -6.63
CA THR A 144 3.70 -2.58 -5.97
C THR A 144 3.85 -2.60 -4.46
N ILE A 145 3.12 -1.71 -3.79
CA ILE A 145 2.98 -1.69 -2.33
C ILE A 145 1.50 -1.79 -2.03
N ASN A 146 1.09 -2.84 -1.31
CA ASN A 146 -0.31 -3.21 -1.08
C ASN A 146 -1.14 -3.29 -2.38
N GLY A 147 -0.53 -3.77 -3.47
CA GLY A 147 -1.17 -3.83 -4.78
C GLY A 147 -1.28 -2.49 -5.51
N THR A 148 -0.78 -1.39 -4.96
CA THR A 148 -0.67 -0.10 -5.66
C THR A 148 0.68 -0.01 -6.38
N PRO A 149 0.71 0.25 -7.71
CA PRO A 149 1.96 0.45 -8.44
C PRO A 149 2.78 1.63 -7.92
N VAL A 150 4.09 1.45 -7.86
CA VAL A 150 5.04 2.53 -7.56
C VAL A 150 5.39 3.22 -8.88
N SER A 151 5.10 4.52 -8.99
CA SER A 151 5.29 5.30 -10.21
C SER A 151 6.71 5.83 -10.37
N ALA A 152 7.40 6.12 -9.27
CA ALA A 152 8.83 6.46 -9.26
C ALA A 152 9.52 5.79 -8.07
N VAL A 153 10.58 5.05 -8.38
CA VAL A 153 11.25 4.17 -7.42
C VAL A 153 12.62 4.74 -7.04
N ASN A 154 12.97 4.68 -5.76
CA ASN A 154 14.28 4.99 -5.20
C ASN A 154 14.80 6.40 -5.49
N MET A 155 13.93 7.41 -5.44
CA MET A 155 14.36 8.81 -5.54
C MET A 155 15.28 9.13 -4.34
N PRO A 156 16.53 9.55 -4.56
CA PRO A 156 17.51 9.69 -3.49
C PRO A 156 17.31 10.99 -2.71
N ALA A 157 17.42 10.90 -1.39
CA ALA A 157 17.60 12.02 -0.48
C ALA A 157 18.82 11.74 0.42
N SER A 158 19.41 12.76 1.00
CA SER A 158 20.62 12.62 1.83
C SER A 158 20.41 11.79 3.10
N ASN A 159 19.19 11.74 3.61
CA ASN A 159 18.81 10.94 4.77
C ASN A 159 17.76 9.85 4.44
N GLY A 160 17.64 9.42 3.19
CA GLY A 160 16.69 8.35 2.85
C GLY A 160 16.35 8.17 1.37
N LEU A 161 15.23 7.48 1.14
CA LEU A 161 14.67 7.22 -0.19
C LEU A 161 13.20 7.66 -0.25
N ILE A 162 12.77 8.06 -1.44
CA ILE A 162 11.37 8.37 -1.75
C ILE A 162 10.86 7.35 -2.78
N GLN A 163 9.66 6.83 -2.53
CA GLN A 163 8.92 5.94 -3.42
C GLN A 163 7.59 6.63 -3.72
N VAL A 164 7.33 7.01 -4.98
CA VAL A 164 6.09 7.68 -5.36
C VAL A 164 5.03 6.64 -5.69
N ILE A 165 3.85 6.76 -5.11
CA ILE A 165 2.73 5.83 -5.28
C ILE A 165 1.48 6.56 -5.75
N SER A 166 0.58 5.86 -6.43
CA SER A 166 -0.65 6.45 -6.99
C SER A 166 -1.88 6.26 -6.10
N ALA A 167 -1.71 5.97 -4.81
CA ALA A 167 -2.81 5.83 -3.87
C ALA A 167 -2.39 6.28 -2.47
N VAL A 168 -3.29 6.98 -1.77
CA VAL A 168 -3.18 7.14 -0.32
C VAL A 168 -3.52 5.80 0.32
N MET A 169 -2.54 5.18 0.98
CA MET A 169 -2.74 3.89 1.62
C MET A 169 -3.48 4.05 2.96
N PRO A 170 -4.68 3.46 3.12
CA PRO A 170 -5.34 3.47 4.41
C PRO A 170 -4.60 2.52 5.36
N PRO A 171 -4.44 2.88 6.65
CA PRO A 171 -3.98 1.93 7.66
C PRO A 171 -4.97 0.76 7.78
N LEU A 172 -4.56 -0.30 8.48
CA LEU A 172 -5.44 -1.44 8.76
C LEU A 172 -6.69 -0.97 9.50
N LEU A 173 -7.84 -1.02 8.82
CA LEU A 173 -9.14 -0.69 9.44
C LEU A 173 -9.58 -1.78 10.41
N GLN A 174 -9.24 -3.04 10.09
CA GLN A 174 -9.62 -4.21 10.85
C GLN A 174 -8.44 -5.17 10.94
N ASN A 175 -8.30 -5.83 12.09
CA ASN A 175 -7.16 -6.71 12.35
C ASN A 175 -7.28 -8.03 11.56
N THR A 176 -8.48 -8.64 11.54
CA THR A 176 -8.70 -9.93 10.86
C THR A 176 -9.77 -9.84 9.76
N LEU A 177 -9.75 -10.81 8.84
CA LEU A 177 -10.81 -10.99 7.84
C LEU A 177 -12.18 -11.20 8.50
N SER A 178 -12.24 -11.92 9.63
CA SER A 178 -13.48 -12.08 10.39
C SER A 178 -14.03 -10.73 10.86
N ASP A 179 -13.16 -9.85 11.38
CA ASP A 179 -13.56 -8.51 11.83
C ASP A 179 -13.96 -7.63 10.65
N ALA A 180 -13.24 -7.70 9.53
CA ALA A 180 -13.57 -6.99 8.30
C ALA A 180 -14.96 -7.36 7.75
N VAL A 181 -15.30 -8.66 7.77
CA VAL A 181 -16.64 -9.12 7.38
C VAL A 181 -17.71 -8.67 8.37
N ALA A 182 -17.42 -8.70 9.67
CA ALA A 182 -18.37 -8.28 10.70
C ALA A 182 -18.65 -6.77 10.70
N ALA A 183 -17.67 -5.95 10.33
CA ALA A 183 -17.77 -4.49 10.30
C ALA A 183 -18.53 -3.96 9.07
N ASP A 184 -18.61 -4.71 7.97
CA ASP A 184 -19.24 -4.27 6.73
C ASP A 184 -20.71 -4.71 6.66
N THR A 185 -21.63 -3.73 6.67
CA THR A 185 -23.08 -3.98 6.67
C THR A 185 -23.59 -4.62 5.38
N SER A 186 -22.81 -4.57 4.30
CA SER A 186 -23.12 -5.27 3.06
C SER A 186 -22.84 -6.78 3.11
N LEU A 187 -22.20 -7.27 4.18
CA LEU A 187 -21.75 -8.66 4.34
C LEU A 187 -22.45 -9.43 5.48
N THR A 188 -23.58 -8.95 5.99
CA THR A 188 -24.28 -9.59 7.12
C THR A 188 -24.72 -11.04 6.83
N PHE A 189 -25.06 -11.37 5.59
CA PHE A 189 -25.42 -12.72 5.16
C PHE A 189 -24.20 -13.65 5.18
N LEU A 190 -23.06 -13.17 4.67
CA LEU A 190 -21.78 -13.87 4.77
C LEU A 190 -21.36 -14.08 6.23
N ASN A 191 -21.47 -13.04 7.06
CA ASN A 191 -21.15 -13.10 8.49
C ASN A 191 -21.98 -14.18 9.21
N THR A 192 -23.27 -14.29 8.85
CA THR A 192 -24.16 -15.34 9.35
C THR A 192 -23.72 -16.73 8.88
N ALA A 193 -23.39 -16.89 7.59
CA ALA A 193 -22.91 -18.16 7.05
C ALA A 193 -21.59 -18.62 7.71
N LEU A 194 -20.65 -17.70 7.91
CA LEU A 194 -19.39 -17.97 8.63
C LEU A 194 -19.64 -18.42 10.07
N GLN A 195 -20.67 -17.87 10.72
CA GLN A 195 -21.04 -18.26 12.08
C GLN A 195 -21.63 -19.67 12.13
N VAL A 196 -22.59 -19.97 11.26
CA VAL A 196 -23.26 -21.29 11.19
C VAL A 196 -22.26 -22.40 10.90
N THR A 197 -21.28 -22.14 10.04
CA THR A 197 -20.26 -23.12 9.64
C THR A 197 -19.05 -23.19 10.57
N GLY A 198 -18.94 -22.29 11.55
CA GLY A 198 -17.77 -22.16 12.42
C GLY A 198 -16.52 -21.60 11.75
N MET A 199 -16.62 -21.10 10.50
CA MET A 199 -15.48 -20.58 9.73
C MET A 199 -14.99 -19.20 10.22
N LYS A 200 -15.69 -18.54 11.14
CA LYS A 200 -15.18 -17.32 11.80
C LYS A 200 -13.80 -17.53 12.42
N ASN A 201 -13.59 -18.67 13.08
CA ASN A 201 -12.31 -18.97 13.73
C ASN A 201 -11.17 -19.16 12.73
N LEU A 202 -11.46 -19.73 11.55
CA LEU A 202 -10.50 -19.84 10.46
C LEU A 202 -10.06 -18.45 10.00
N LEU A 203 -11.01 -17.54 9.78
CA LEU A 203 -10.76 -16.18 9.31
C LEU A 203 -10.27 -15.21 10.40
N ALA A 204 -10.26 -15.65 11.66
CA ALA A 204 -9.62 -14.95 12.77
C ALA A 204 -8.21 -15.50 13.07
N GLY A 205 -7.80 -16.59 12.40
CA GLY A 205 -6.50 -17.23 12.56
C GLY A 205 -5.34 -16.41 11.98
N ASN A 206 -4.13 -16.95 12.10
CA ASN A 206 -2.89 -16.28 11.65
C ASN A 206 -2.55 -16.53 10.17
N ASP A 207 -3.17 -17.54 9.56
CA ASP A 207 -2.93 -17.88 8.18
C ASP A 207 -3.48 -16.79 7.24
N ALA A 208 -2.73 -16.52 6.19
CA ALA A 208 -3.10 -15.52 5.21
C ALA A 208 -4.13 -16.08 4.22
N TYR A 209 -5.24 -15.37 4.05
CA TYR A 209 -6.25 -15.71 3.04
C TYR A 209 -6.65 -14.52 2.19
N THR A 210 -7.24 -14.81 1.03
CA THR A 210 -8.01 -13.83 0.27
C THR A 210 -9.45 -14.32 0.17
N LEU A 211 -10.38 -13.49 0.63
CA LEU A 211 -11.81 -13.78 0.67
C LEU A 211 -12.52 -12.96 -0.40
N PHE A 212 -13.13 -13.65 -1.36
CA PHE A 212 -14.09 -13.07 -2.30
C PHE A 212 -15.48 -13.11 -1.66
N ALA A 213 -15.80 -12.06 -0.90
CA ALA A 213 -16.99 -11.96 -0.06
C ALA A 213 -18.23 -11.57 -0.88
N PRO A 214 -19.20 -12.48 -1.06
CA PRO A 214 -20.44 -12.14 -1.73
C PRO A 214 -21.26 -11.18 -0.87
N SER A 215 -21.72 -10.09 -1.47
CA SER A 215 -22.62 -9.14 -0.80
C SER A 215 -23.95 -9.78 -0.40
N ASN A 216 -24.72 -9.12 0.46
CA ASN A 216 -26.08 -9.54 0.80
C ASN A 216 -26.97 -9.72 -0.44
N ASN A 217 -26.79 -8.89 -1.47
CA ASN A 217 -27.51 -9.02 -2.73
C ASN A 217 -27.05 -10.25 -3.53
N ALA A 218 -25.76 -10.57 -3.49
CA ALA A 218 -25.22 -11.77 -4.09
C ALA A 218 -25.84 -13.04 -3.47
N PHE A 219 -25.95 -13.09 -2.13
CA PHE A 219 -26.60 -14.21 -1.44
C PHE A 219 -28.09 -14.32 -1.79
N ARG A 220 -28.82 -13.20 -1.85
CA ARG A 220 -30.23 -13.20 -2.29
C ARG A 220 -30.38 -13.74 -3.71
N ALA A 221 -29.54 -13.30 -4.64
CA ALA A 221 -29.52 -13.81 -6.01
C ALA A 221 -29.14 -15.29 -6.09
N ALA A 222 -28.41 -15.80 -5.10
CA ALA A 222 -28.06 -17.22 -4.98
C ALA A 222 -29.17 -18.08 -4.34
N GLY A 223 -30.31 -17.51 -3.94
CA GLY A 223 -31.44 -18.25 -3.37
C GLY A 223 -31.57 -18.17 -1.85
N TYR A 224 -30.82 -17.30 -1.18
CA TYR A 224 -30.93 -17.06 0.26
C TYR A 224 -31.68 -15.74 0.51
N PRO A 225 -33.03 -15.74 0.64
CA PRO A 225 -33.80 -14.49 0.74
C PRO A 225 -33.55 -13.71 2.04
N SER A 226 -33.13 -14.38 3.11
CA SER A 226 -32.97 -13.79 4.45
C SER A 226 -31.82 -14.43 5.24
N MET A 227 -31.41 -13.79 6.34
CA MET A 227 -30.46 -14.40 7.29
C MET A 227 -31.00 -15.70 7.90
N ASP A 228 -32.32 -15.80 8.13
CA ASP A 228 -32.95 -17.03 8.62
C ASP A 228 -32.82 -18.19 7.62
N SER A 229 -32.92 -17.91 6.32
CA SER A 229 -32.69 -18.93 5.29
C SER A 229 -31.26 -19.47 5.31
N ILE A 230 -30.28 -18.62 5.64
CA ILE A 230 -28.89 -19.03 5.84
C ILE A 230 -28.76 -19.82 7.15
N ALA A 231 -29.31 -19.30 8.25
CA ALA A 231 -29.23 -19.92 9.57
C ALA A 231 -29.82 -21.33 9.64
N THR A 232 -30.79 -21.64 8.78
CA THR A 232 -31.46 -22.94 8.69
C THR A 232 -30.92 -23.84 7.57
N THR A 233 -30.02 -23.34 6.72
CA THR A 233 -29.36 -24.16 5.69
C THR A 233 -28.38 -25.12 6.35
N ASP A 234 -28.28 -26.34 5.80
CA ASP A 234 -27.29 -27.33 6.24
C ASP A 234 -25.88 -26.70 6.31
N PRO A 235 -25.22 -26.70 7.48
CA PRO A 235 -23.88 -26.17 7.63
C PRO A 235 -22.86 -26.78 6.66
N ALA A 236 -23.03 -28.04 6.23
CA ALA A 236 -22.14 -28.67 5.26
C ALA A 236 -22.25 -28.02 3.87
N VAL A 237 -23.47 -27.67 3.44
CA VAL A 237 -23.73 -26.97 2.17
C VAL A 237 -23.13 -25.57 2.21
N LEU A 238 -23.35 -24.82 3.29
CA LEU A 238 -22.77 -23.49 3.46
C LEU A 238 -21.24 -23.55 3.51
N LYS A 239 -20.67 -24.56 4.17
CA LYS A 239 -19.21 -24.70 4.27
C LYS A 239 -18.59 -24.96 2.90
N ALA A 240 -19.20 -25.82 2.07
CA ALA A 240 -18.74 -26.04 0.70
C ALA A 240 -18.76 -24.74 -0.11
N LEU A 241 -19.86 -23.98 -0.04
CA LEU A 241 -20.00 -22.68 -0.69
C LEU A 241 -18.91 -21.69 -0.22
N LEU A 242 -18.63 -21.62 1.09
CA LEU A 242 -17.65 -20.69 1.63
C LEU A 242 -16.20 -21.06 1.29
N LEU A 243 -15.88 -22.36 1.17
CA LEU A 243 -14.55 -22.80 0.75
C LEU A 243 -14.24 -22.45 -0.71
N TYR A 244 -15.26 -22.33 -1.55
CA TYR A 244 -15.07 -21.87 -2.93
C TYR A 244 -14.91 -20.34 -3.05
N GLN A 245 -15.11 -19.62 -1.94
CA GLN A 245 -15.05 -18.15 -1.88
C GLN A 245 -13.73 -17.66 -1.28
N LEU A 246 -12.94 -18.61 -0.76
CA LEU A 246 -11.69 -18.38 -0.06
C LEU A 246 -10.53 -18.93 -0.88
N THR A 247 -9.41 -18.25 -0.87
CA THR A 247 -8.14 -18.78 -1.38
C THR A 247 -7.02 -18.52 -0.37
N ALA A 248 -6.01 -19.38 -0.38
CA ALA A 248 -4.82 -19.24 0.47
C ALA A 248 -3.89 -18.15 -0.06
N GLY A 249 -3.28 -17.40 0.84
CA GLY A 249 -2.36 -16.30 0.55
C GLY A 249 -3.06 -14.95 0.44
N ARG A 250 -2.25 -13.89 0.43
CA ARG A 250 -2.70 -12.51 0.13
C ARG A 250 -2.62 -12.31 -1.37
N HIS A 251 -3.73 -11.93 -1.99
CA HIS A 251 -3.82 -11.63 -3.40
C HIS A 251 -4.54 -10.30 -3.57
N PHE A 252 -3.76 -9.25 -3.80
CA PHE A 252 -4.30 -7.98 -4.26
C PHE A 252 -4.76 -8.11 -5.71
N VAL A 253 -5.66 -7.23 -6.14
CA VAL A 253 -6.09 -7.14 -7.55
C VAL A 253 -4.89 -7.09 -8.50
N TYR A 254 -3.84 -6.35 -8.13
CA TYR A 254 -2.67 -6.20 -8.98
C TYR A 254 -1.80 -7.46 -9.06
N ASP A 255 -1.89 -8.36 -8.09
CA ASP A 255 -1.20 -9.66 -8.18
C ASP A 255 -1.78 -10.51 -9.32
N TYR A 256 -3.11 -10.43 -9.54
CA TYR A 256 -3.77 -11.05 -10.69
C TYR A 256 -3.38 -10.38 -12.01
N ILE A 257 -3.22 -9.05 -12.03
CA ILE A 257 -2.75 -8.32 -13.21
C ILE A 257 -1.33 -8.79 -13.59
N LEU A 258 -0.45 -8.95 -12.61
CA LEU A 258 0.92 -9.42 -12.82
C LEU A 258 0.98 -10.87 -13.29
N THR A 259 0.06 -11.73 -12.84
CA THR A 259 0.07 -13.18 -13.13
C THR A 259 -0.80 -13.60 -14.31
N ALA A 260 -1.62 -12.71 -14.87
CA ALA A 260 -2.42 -12.99 -16.07
C ALA A 260 -1.56 -13.38 -17.28
N ASP A 261 -2.07 -14.22 -18.17
CA ASP A 261 -1.41 -14.52 -19.44
C ASP A 261 -1.68 -13.41 -20.49
N ASP A 262 -1.20 -13.62 -21.72
CA ASP A 262 -1.39 -12.70 -22.84
C ASP A 262 -2.86 -12.54 -23.26
N SER A 263 -3.76 -13.41 -22.79
CA SER A 263 -5.21 -13.27 -22.97
C SER A 263 -5.87 -12.40 -21.90
N ASN A 264 -5.09 -11.83 -20.98
CA ASN A 264 -5.55 -11.09 -19.81
C ASN A 264 -6.41 -11.95 -18.87
N THR A 265 -6.09 -13.24 -18.78
CA THR A 265 -6.76 -14.17 -17.86
C THR A 265 -5.77 -14.94 -16.99
N SER A 266 -6.22 -15.40 -15.83
CA SER A 266 -5.47 -16.32 -14.96
C SER A 266 -6.42 -17.32 -14.31
N GLN A 267 -5.87 -18.39 -13.74
CA GLN A 267 -6.61 -19.35 -12.93
C GLN A 267 -6.28 -19.11 -11.45
N GLN A 268 -7.30 -19.09 -10.60
CA GLN A 268 -7.16 -19.02 -9.15
C GLN A 268 -7.65 -20.33 -8.55
N THR A 269 -6.78 -21.00 -7.79
CA THR A 269 -7.18 -22.16 -6.98
C THR A 269 -7.86 -21.71 -5.69
N MET A 270 -9.03 -22.25 -5.39
CA MET A 270 -9.82 -21.93 -4.20
C MET A 270 -9.51 -22.91 -3.06
N ALA A 271 -10.00 -22.65 -1.85
CA ALA A 271 -9.69 -23.45 -0.66
C ALA A 271 -10.27 -24.87 -0.70
N ASN A 272 -11.25 -25.13 -1.57
CA ASN A 272 -11.74 -26.47 -1.89
C ASN A 272 -10.93 -27.18 -2.99
N SER A 273 -9.81 -26.60 -3.45
CA SER A 273 -8.94 -27.08 -4.53
C SER A 273 -9.49 -26.96 -5.96
N ASN A 274 -10.72 -26.49 -6.14
CA ASN A 274 -11.25 -26.18 -7.48
C ASN A 274 -10.76 -24.82 -7.96
N THR A 275 -10.94 -24.53 -9.25
CA THR A 275 -10.38 -23.33 -9.89
C THR A 275 -11.47 -22.38 -10.39
N THR A 276 -11.22 -21.09 -10.23
CA THR A 276 -11.98 -20.00 -10.85
C THR A 276 -11.15 -19.30 -11.92
N THR A 277 -11.79 -18.83 -12.98
CA THR A 277 -11.13 -17.97 -13.97
C THR A 277 -11.17 -16.53 -13.51
N VAL A 278 -10.03 -15.85 -13.55
CA VAL A 278 -9.90 -14.42 -13.31
C VAL A 278 -9.64 -13.73 -14.65
N THR A 279 -10.38 -12.67 -14.94
CA THR A 279 -10.24 -11.85 -16.15
C THR A 279 -9.95 -10.41 -15.76
N LEU A 280 -8.96 -9.77 -16.38
CA LEU A 280 -8.61 -8.40 -16.06
C LEU A 280 -9.66 -7.41 -16.59
N VAL A 281 -9.87 -6.31 -15.87
CA VAL A 281 -10.77 -5.22 -16.26
C VAL A 281 -9.93 -4.03 -16.72
N PRO A 282 -10.00 -3.64 -18.01
CA PRO A 282 -9.26 -2.49 -18.54
C PRO A 282 -9.62 -1.19 -17.81
N ASN A 283 -8.66 -0.28 -17.73
CA ASN A 283 -8.89 1.07 -17.22
C ASN A 283 -9.94 1.78 -18.11
N PRO A 284 -11.14 2.12 -17.59
CA PRO A 284 -12.19 2.72 -18.43
C PRO A 284 -11.91 4.17 -18.80
N GLN A 285 -11.01 4.87 -18.09
CA GLN A 285 -10.66 6.27 -18.35
C GLN A 285 -9.61 6.39 -19.46
N THR A 286 -8.58 5.54 -19.44
CA THR A 286 -7.45 5.64 -20.36
C THR A 286 -7.47 4.58 -21.46
N GLY A 287 -8.19 3.47 -21.27
CA GLY A 287 -8.08 2.27 -22.11
C GLY A 287 -6.74 1.55 -22.00
N VAL A 288 -5.82 2.04 -21.17
CA VAL A 288 -4.46 1.53 -21.01
C VAL A 288 -4.29 0.97 -19.60
N GLY A 289 -3.79 -0.26 -19.52
CA GLY A 289 -3.64 -0.98 -18.26
C GLY A 289 -4.97 -1.46 -17.67
N PHE A 290 -4.92 -1.94 -16.42
CA PHE A 290 -6.04 -2.58 -15.74
C PHE A 290 -6.24 -1.96 -14.36
N THR A 291 -7.51 -1.82 -13.95
CA THR A 291 -7.88 -1.21 -12.66
C THR A 291 -8.56 -2.19 -11.71
N SER A 292 -9.06 -3.30 -12.24
CA SER A 292 -9.77 -4.32 -11.46
C SER A 292 -9.69 -5.70 -12.13
N ILE A 293 -10.38 -6.67 -11.55
CA ILE A 293 -10.58 -8.01 -12.13
C ILE A 293 -12.07 -8.40 -12.05
N ARG A 294 -12.44 -9.39 -12.84
CA ARG A 294 -13.64 -10.21 -12.66
C ARG A 294 -13.23 -11.63 -12.32
N ILE A 295 -14.02 -12.30 -11.50
CA ILE A 295 -13.77 -13.68 -11.08
C ILE A 295 -14.98 -14.55 -11.40
N GLN A 296 -14.77 -15.70 -12.04
CA GLN A 296 -15.83 -16.58 -12.50
C GLN A 296 -15.59 -18.00 -12.01
N GLY A 297 -16.52 -18.52 -11.22
CA GLY A 297 -16.58 -19.95 -10.93
C GLY A 297 -17.15 -20.73 -12.12
N SER A 298 -16.80 -22.01 -12.22
CA SER A 298 -17.25 -22.88 -13.31
C SER A 298 -18.78 -22.94 -13.49
N GLY A 299 -19.55 -22.78 -12.40
CA GLY A 299 -21.02 -22.73 -12.40
C GLY A 299 -21.63 -21.33 -12.46
N ASN A 300 -20.82 -20.27 -12.55
CA ASN A 300 -21.33 -18.92 -12.77
C ASN A 300 -21.66 -18.71 -14.25
N PRO A 301 -22.88 -18.25 -14.61
CA PRO A 301 -23.24 -17.99 -16.00
C PRO A 301 -22.49 -16.78 -16.57
N GLN A 302 -22.04 -15.87 -15.72
CA GLN A 302 -21.28 -14.66 -16.06
C GLN A 302 -20.22 -14.41 -14.96
N PRO A 303 -19.10 -13.74 -15.28
CA PRO A 303 -18.12 -13.35 -14.27
C PRO A 303 -18.70 -12.42 -13.19
N CYS A 304 -18.23 -12.58 -11.96
CA CYS A 304 -18.54 -11.70 -10.84
C CYS A 304 -17.70 -10.43 -10.90
N ASN A 305 -18.30 -9.27 -10.64
CA ASN A 305 -17.58 -8.00 -10.51
C ASN A 305 -17.12 -7.79 -9.07
N ILE A 306 -15.97 -7.15 -8.89
CA ILE A 306 -15.55 -6.65 -7.58
C ILE A 306 -16.20 -5.29 -7.31
N MET A 307 -16.98 -5.21 -6.24
CA MET A 307 -17.64 -3.99 -5.77
C MET A 307 -16.71 -3.15 -4.88
N LYS A 308 -15.86 -3.80 -4.09
CA LYS A 308 -14.87 -3.18 -3.21
C LYS A 308 -13.63 -4.07 -3.16
N GLN A 309 -12.48 -3.53 -3.53
CA GLN A 309 -11.25 -4.31 -3.69
C GLN A 309 -10.18 -3.93 -2.67
N ASN A 310 -9.24 -4.87 -2.45
CA ASN A 310 -8.01 -4.66 -1.68
C ASN A 310 -8.24 -4.20 -0.22
N VAL A 311 -9.30 -4.68 0.44
CA VAL A 311 -9.50 -4.39 1.86
C VAL A 311 -8.50 -5.21 2.67
N LEU A 312 -7.41 -4.56 3.07
CA LEU A 312 -6.31 -5.19 3.78
C LEU A 312 -6.64 -5.40 5.26
N THR A 313 -6.32 -6.60 5.74
CA THR A 313 -6.29 -7.00 7.15
C THR A 313 -4.94 -7.62 7.48
N ASN A 314 -4.63 -7.82 8.76
CA ASN A 314 -3.34 -8.43 9.12
C ASN A 314 -3.23 -9.87 8.62
N ASN A 315 -4.33 -10.63 8.56
CA ASN A 315 -4.35 -12.02 8.12
C ASN A 315 -4.95 -12.23 6.71
N GLY A 316 -5.07 -11.18 5.88
CA GLY A 316 -5.59 -11.40 4.53
C GLY A 316 -6.11 -10.18 3.79
N ILE A 317 -6.68 -10.46 2.60
CA ILE A 317 -7.33 -9.49 1.73
C ILE A 317 -8.81 -9.84 1.56
N LEU A 318 -9.67 -8.83 1.66
CA LEU A 318 -11.09 -8.95 1.38
C LEU A 318 -11.44 -8.21 0.09
N HIS A 319 -12.10 -8.91 -0.83
CA HIS A 319 -12.72 -8.35 -2.04
C HIS A 319 -14.23 -8.61 -1.97
N ILE A 320 -15.06 -7.57 -1.98
CA ILE A 320 -16.52 -7.72 -2.00
C ILE A 320 -16.97 -7.93 -3.44
N ILE A 321 -17.73 -8.99 -3.70
CA ILE A 321 -18.22 -9.35 -5.04
C ILE A 321 -19.75 -9.30 -5.14
N ASP A 322 -20.23 -9.08 -6.36
CA ASP A 322 -21.66 -8.90 -6.67
C ASP A 322 -22.44 -10.21 -6.80
N GLN A 323 -21.74 -11.35 -6.85
CA GLN A 323 -22.32 -12.69 -7.01
C GLN A 323 -21.64 -13.71 -6.10
N VAL A 324 -22.35 -14.78 -5.76
CA VAL A 324 -21.76 -15.95 -5.09
C VAL A 324 -21.00 -16.74 -6.17
N LEU A 325 -19.74 -17.11 -5.91
CA LEU A 325 -19.02 -18.03 -6.80
C LEU A 325 -19.66 -19.42 -6.71
N LYS A 326 -19.93 -20.01 -7.87
CA LYS A 326 -20.64 -21.28 -8.02
C LYS A 326 -19.80 -22.28 -8.80
N GLU A 327 -19.98 -23.54 -8.46
CA GLU A 327 -19.34 -24.69 -9.10
C GLU A 327 -20.35 -25.41 -9.98
N ASN A 328 -19.89 -26.01 -11.08
CA ASN A 328 -20.69 -27.03 -11.77
C ASN A 328 -20.64 -28.31 -10.92
N PHE A 329 -21.82 -28.76 -10.48
CA PHE A 329 -22.00 -30.05 -9.82
C PHE A 329 -22.25 -31.16 -10.84
#